data_AF-A0A7S1SGB0-F1
#
_entry.id   AF-A0A7S1SGB0-F1
#
_cell.length_a   1.000
_cell.length_b   1.000
_cell.length_c   1.000
_cell.angle_alpha   90.00
_cell.angle_beta   90.00
_cell.angle_gamma   90.00
#
_symmetry.space_group_name_H-M   'P 1'
#
loop_
_entity.id
_entity.type
_entity.pdbx_description
1 polymer ?
#
loop_
_entity_poly.entity_id
_entity_poly.type
_entity_poly.pdbx_seq_one_letter_code
_entity_poly.pdbx_strand_id
1 'polypeptide(L)'
;IVAQAYSTLVVNRCIFLWSDSSLGTYSIGLYPLGTVFRTSISMYNSEFQASGNKAGGGLYIGGGAIGSVVDTRITRMKANGKSTSAPITIRSQARVYLSNINVRECLSAGNAASAIHVSQNSEVELHNSDISSNTGALAAIVVEGSKMNVIGTKMNFNAGQRNGSCVAAQKSVVQIYSSTLSGGSAAQGGCVWATGGLLYVWKSQVVNCTATRLGGGIMLDNLRDSARITMGALYQTDVSGCSAGIGGGGILAVDVLDISTPVSGVVVEQRVNLVMSSCRFINNTVGGFGGAVLATAASIFLDDSVFTDNYAGVAGDDVWLREASLIMSGVTSGDAMQAGSSSCELIAFDDSCDVFDEAIPESGELR
;
A
#
# COMPACT_ATOMS: atom_id res chain seq x y z
N ILE A 1 22.26 -8.99 23.09
CA ILE A 1 23.60 -8.35 23.08
C ILE A 1 23.40 -6.94 23.62
N VAL A 2 24.04 -6.57 24.73
CA VAL A 2 24.01 -5.20 25.27
C VAL A 2 25.35 -4.57 24.93
N ALA A 3 25.35 -3.47 24.17
CA ALA A 3 26.57 -2.80 23.73
C ALA A 3 26.60 -1.36 24.29
N GLN A 4 27.73 -0.92 24.84
CA GLN A 4 27.89 0.42 25.44
C GLN A 4 28.22 1.51 24.38
N ALA A 5 28.07 2.78 24.74
CA ALA A 5 28.04 3.95 23.84
C ALA A 5 29.15 4.00 22.76
N TYR A 6 28.78 4.39 21.54
CA TYR A 6 29.60 4.43 20.31
C TYR A 6 30.10 3.08 19.78
N SER A 7 29.40 1.98 20.08
CA SER A 7 29.74 0.67 19.53
C SER A 7 29.02 0.40 18.21
N THR A 8 29.76 -0.16 17.25
CA THR A 8 29.19 -0.83 16.08
C THR A 8 28.99 -2.30 16.42
N LEU A 9 27.77 -2.80 16.35
CA LEU A 9 27.51 -4.23 16.42
C LEU A 9 27.48 -4.78 14.98
N VAL A 10 28.51 -5.56 14.62
CA VAL A 10 28.54 -6.28 13.35
C VAL A 10 28.09 -7.72 13.58
N VAL A 11 27.02 -8.12 12.92
CA VAL A 11 26.53 -9.50 12.90
C VAL A 11 26.71 -10.04 11.48
N ASN A 12 27.53 -11.07 11.29
CA ASN A 12 27.82 -11.60 9.96
C ASN A 12 27.67 -13.12 9.96
N ARG A 13 26.90 -13.64 9.02
CA ARG A 13 26.66 -15.10 8.85
C ARG A 13 26.09 -15.77 10.11
N CYS A 14 25.20 -15.09 10.80
CA CYS A 14 24.52 -15.67 11.96
C CYS A 14 23.16 -16.25 11.56
N ILE A 15 22.83 -17.41 12.11
CA ILE A 15 21.48 -17.97 12.04
C ILE A 15 20.84 -17.77 13.41
N PHE A 16 19.75 -17.03 13.44
CA PHE A 16 18.93 -16.86 14.63
C PHE A 16 17.76 -17.81 14.54
N LEU A 17 17.80 -18.86 15.36
CA LEU A 17 16.73 -19.85 15.48
C LEU A 17 15.87 -19.47 16.68
N TRP A 18 14.57 -19.26 16.45
CA TRP A 18 13.60 -19.17 17.52
C TRP A 18 12.67 -20.37 17.49
N SER A 19 12.85 -21.25 18.47
CA SER A 19 11.93 -22.36 18.76
C SER A 19 11.12 -22.01 20.02
N ASP A 20 9.81 -22.21 19.92
CA ASP A 20 8.80 -21.99 20.96
C ASP A 20 9.32 -22.44 22.34
N SER A 21 9.56 -21.47 23.23
CA SER A 21 9.74 -21.75 24.66
C SER A 21 8.42 -21.42 25.34
N SER A 22 8.01 -22.28 26.27
CA SER A 22 6.82 -22.11 27.11
C SER A 22 6.84 -20.83 27.98
N LEU A 23 7.87 -20.00 27.87
CA LEU A 23 8.19 -18.87 28.74
C LEU A 23 7.95 -17.52 28.04
N GLY A 24 6.69 -17.20 27.75
CA GLY A 24 6.25 -15.82 27.50
C GLY A 24 6.63 -15.15 26.16
N THR A 25 6.08 -13.96 25.95
CA THR A 25 6.15 -13.11 24.74
C THR A 25 7.52 -12.43 24.56
N TYR A 26 8.61 -13.20 24.45
CA TYR A 26 9.92 -12.62 24.17
C TYR A 26 10.31 -12.90 22.72
N SER A 27 10.44 -11.83 21.94
CA SER A 27 10.99 -11.91 20.58
C SER A 27 12.52 -12.09 20.67
N ILE A 28 13.15 -12.71 19.67
CA ILE A 28 14.62 -12.63 19.53
C ILE A 28 14.95 -11.25 18.96
N GLY A 29 14.86 -10.23 19.80
CA GLY A 29 15.12 -8.85 19.41
C GLY A 29 16.54 -8.42 19.76
N LEU A 30 17.16 -7.66 18.86
CA LEU A 30 18.18 -6.70 19.29
C LEU A 30 17.43 -5.56 19.96
N TYR A 31 17.33 -5.59 21.29
CA TYR A 31 16.63 -4.60 22.09
C TYR A 31 17.61 -3.60 22.71
N PRO A 32 17.91 -2.46 22.07
CA PRO A 32 18.61 -1.37 22.74
C PRO A 32 17.63 -0.64 23.66
N LEU A 33 17.36 -1.21 24.84
CA LEU A 33 16.52 -0.56 25.86
C LEU A 33 17.36 0.40 26.70
N GLY A 34 16.92 1.66 26.82
CA GLY A 34 17.19 2.48 28.01
C GLY A 34 18.40 3.42 28.02
N THR A 35 18.98 3.82 26.89
CA THR A 35 19.95 4.94 26.85
C THR A 35 20.00 5.54 25.46
N VAL A 36 20.42 6.81 25.33
CA VAL A 36 20.68 7.47 24.02
C VAL A 36 21.86 6.75 23.36
N PHE A 37 21.57 5.64 22.69
CA PHE A 37 22.52 4.90 21.91
C PHE A 37 22.46 5.41 20.47
N ARG A 38 23.54 6.03 20.00
CA ARG A 38 23.89 6.02 18.58
C ARG A 38 24.65 4.72 18.34
N THR A 39 23.94 3.61 18.23
CA THR A 39 24.53 2.32 17.85
C THR A 39 24.21 2.08 16.39
N SER A 40 25.24 1.80 15.59
CA SER A 40 25.06 1.28 14.25
C SER A 40 25.07 -0.24 14.31
N ILE A 41 23.98 -0.87 13.86
CA ILE A 41 23.90 -2.32 13.75
C ILE A 41 24.07 -2.66 12.28
N SER A 42 25.08 -3.48 11.96
CA SER A 42 25.29 -3.94 10.60
C SER A 42 25.16 -5.45 10.56
N MET A 43 24.12 -5.95 9.88
CA MET A 43 23.86 -7.36 9.68
C MET A 43 24.07 -7.73 8.21
N TYR A 44 24.93 -8.73 7.96
CA TYR A 44 25.21 -9.20 6.60
C TYR A 44 25.10 -10.73 6.52
N ASN A 45 24.44 -11.24 5.48
CA ASN A 45 24.32 -12.67 5.20
C ASN A 45 23.76 -13.49 6.38
N SER A 46 22.83 -12.94 7.14
CA SER A 46 22.26 -13.59 8.33
C SER A 46 20.86 -14.13 8.04
N GLU A 47 20.43 -15.20 8.70
CA GLU A 47 19.10 -15.79 8.52
C GLU A 47 18.33 -15.78 9.84
N PHE A 48 17.03 -15.45 9.77
CA PHE A 48 16.10 -15.49 10.88
C PHE A 48 14.99 -16.50 10.55
N GLN A 49 14.92 -17.58 11.33
CA GLN A 49 13.83 -18.54 11.21
C GLN A 49 13.00 -18.48 12.49
N ALA A 50 11.75 -18.04 12.36
CA ALA A 50 10.81 -17.92 13.47
C ALA A 50 9.71 -18.99 13.32
N SER A 51 9.83 -20.13 13.98
CA SER A 51 8.89 -21.26 13.80
C SER A 51 7.78 -21.36 14.86
N GLY A 52 7.61 -20.34 15.73
CA GLY A 52 6.69 -20.38 16.87
C GLY A 52 5.36 -19.63 16.67
N ASN A 53 4.25 -20.26 17.07
CA ASN A 53 2.86 -19.75 16.97
C ASN A 53 2.52 -18.56 17.91
N LYS A 54 3.50 -17.94 18.58
CA LYS A 54 3.29 -16.91 19.61
C LYS A 54 3.85 -15.54 19.19
N ALA A 55 3.46 -14.51 19.94
CA ALA A 55 3.85 -13.13 19.67
C ALA A 55 5.36 -12.96 19.88
N GLY A 56 6.06 -12.63 18.78
CA GLY A 56 7.50 -12.41 18.75
C GLY A 56 7.99 -12.39 17.31
N GLY A 57 8.27 -11.20 16.78
CA GLY A 57 8.93 -11.06 15.49
C GLY A 57 10.35 -11.64 15.55
N GLY A 58 10.85 -12.16 14.43
CA GLY A 58 12.23 -12.65 14.34
C GLY A 58 13.26 -11.54 14.62
N LEU A 59 13.00 -10.31 14.19
CA LEU A 59 13.83 -9.13 14.38
C LEU A 59 12.96 -7.96 14.84
N TYR A 60 13.19 -7.51 16.07
CA TYR A 60 12.66 -6.26 16.59
C TYR A 60 13.76 -5.21 16.60
N ILE A 61 13.51 -4.06 15.97
CA ILE A 61 14.35 -2.86 16.02
C ILE A 61 13.49 -1.74 16.59
N GLY A 62 13.87 -1.20 17.74
CA GLY A 62 13.21 -0.03 18.30
C GLY A 62 14.18 0.80 19.12
N GLY A 63 14.09 2.11 19.00
CA GLY A 63 14.74 3.03 19.93
C GLY A 63 14.09 2.94 21.32
N GLY A 64 14.90 2.90 22.37
CA GLY A 64 14.43 3.19 23.71
C GLY A 64 13.90 4.63 23.81
N ALA A 65 13.20 4.94 24.91
CA ALA A 65 12.62 6.25 25.20
C ALA A 65 13.54 7.41 24.76
N ILE A 66 13.11 8.13 23.72
CA ILE A 66 13.60 9.44 23.26
C ILE A 66 15.02 9.41 22.65
N GLY A 67 15.10 9.53 21.31
CA GLY A 67 16.29 10.05 20.62
C GLY A 67 17.40 9.06 20.25
N SER A 68 17.18 7.74 20.39
CA SER A 68 18.13 6.74 19.88
C SER A 68 17.83 6.40 18.42
N VAL A 69 18.57 7.01 17.51
CA VAL A 69 18.61 6.55 16.12
C VAL A 69 19.50 5.31 16.06
N VAL A 70 18.89 4.16 15.75
CA VAL A 70 19.64 2.94 15.45
C VAL A 70 19.79 2.85 13.94
N ASP A 71 20.89 3.39 13.39
CA ASP A 71 21.22 3.21 11.98
C ASP A 71 21.52 1.72 11.74
N THR A 72 20.53 1.00 11.25
CA THR A 72 20.60 -0.45 11.07
C THR A 72 20.70 -0.78 9.60
N ARG A 73 21.79 -1.44 9.18
CA ARG A 73 21.95 -1.98 7.83
C ARG A 73 21.76 -3.48 7.87
N ILE A 74 20.72 -4.00 7.21
CA ILE A 74 20.51 -5.44 7.06
C ILE A 74 20.63 -5.80 5.58
N THR A 75 21.52 -6.75 5.28
CA THR A 75 21.74 -7.23 3.92
C THR A 75 21.65 -8.75 3.86
N ARG A 76 20.88 -9.29 2.90
CA ARG A 76 20.70 -10.76 2.71
C ARG A 76 20.12 -11.46 3.94
N MET A 77 19.01 -10.93 4.44
CA MET A 77 18.20 -11.58 5.47
C MET A 77 17.19 -12.52 4.84
N LYS A 78 17.01 -13.72 5.41
CA LYS A 78 15.84 -14.56 5.16
C LYS A 78 14.95 -14.58 6.40
N ALA A 79 13.66 -14.35 6.24
CA ALA A 79 12.67 -14.42 7.32
C ALA A 79 11.47 -15.25 6.86
N ASN A 80 11.26 -16.39 7.54
CA ASN A 80 10.13 -17.29 7.34
C ASN A 80 9.52 -17.59 8.73
N GLY A 81 8.19 -17.53 8.87
CA GLY A 81 7.58 -17.87 10.15
C GLY A 81 6.08 -17.70 10.29
N LYS A 82 5.48 -18.50 11.19
CA LYS A 82 4.06 -18.42 11.59
C LYS A 82 3.96 -17.74 12.95
N SER A 83 3.92 -16.41 13.02
CA SER A 83 3.88 -15.67 14.30
C SER A 83 2.67 -14.74 14.35
N THR A 84 2.12 -14.46 15.54
CA THR A 84 1.05 -13.44 15.66
C THR A 84 1.54 -11.99 15.44
N SER A 85 2.84 -11.80 15.26
CA SER A 85 3.49 -10.50 14.99
C SER A 85 4.41 -10.54 13.78
N ALA A 86 4.81 -9.37 13.29
CA ALA A 86 5.66 -9.28 12.12
C ALA A 86 7.09 -9.77 12.36
N PRO A 87 7.63 -10.66 11.51
CA PRO A 87 9.02 -11.11 11.56
C PRO A 87 10.02 -9.98 11.61
N ILE A 88 9.78 -8.88 10.90
CA ILE A 88 10.58 -7.65 11.04
C ILE A 88 9.67 -6.57 11.60
N THR A 89 9.99 -6.08 12.79
CA THR A 89 9.25 -4.99 13.43
C THR A 89 10.20 -3.83 13.70
N ILE A 90 9.88 -2.64 13.18
CA ILE A 90 10.66 -1.41 13.28
C ILE A 90 9.79 -0.33 13.94
N ARG A 91 10.20 0.19 15.10
CA ARG A 91 9.42 1.15 15.89
C ARG A 91 10.30 2.24 16.53
N SER A 92 9.64 3.18 17.22
CA SER A 92 10.26 4.18 18.10
C SER A 92 11.35 5.02 17.43
N GLN A 93 11.01 5.75 16.36
CA GLN A 93 11.90 6.68 15.66
C GLN A 93 13.18 6.04 15.10
N ALA A 94 13.13 4.75 14.76
CA ALA A 94 14.27 4.05 14.17
C ALA A 94 14.51 4.49 12.72
N ARG A 95 15.78 4.51 12.29
CA ARG A 95 16.17 4.71 10.89
C ARG A 95 16.83 3.44 10.36
N VAL A 96 16.18 2.73 9.45
CA VAL A 96 16.64 1.39 9.05
C VAL A 96 16.82 1.32 7.54
N TYR A 97 17.97 0.78 7.13
CA TYR A 97 18.28 0.45 5.75
C TYR A 97 18.28 -1.07 5.57
N LEU A 98 17.30 -1.56 4.82
CA LEU A 98 17.14 -2.96 4.44
C LEU A 98 17.52 -3.08 2.96
N SER A 99 18.43 -3.99 2.61
CA SER A 99 18.78 -4.22 1.20
C SER A 99 18.99 -5.68 0.88
N ASN A 100 18.58 -6.12 -0.31
CA ASN A 100 18.74 -7.50 -0.75
C ASN A 100 18.19 -8.51 0.28
N ILE A 101 17.07 -8.20 0.93
CA ILE A 101 16.44 -9.12 1.89
C ILE A 101 15.38 -9.97 1.20
N ASN A 102 15.11 -11.14 1.76
CA ASN A 102 14.14 -12.12 1.30
C ASN A 102 13.19 -12.43 2.45
N VAL A 103 11.98 -11.91 2.42
CA VAL A 103 10.97 -12.13 3.46
C VAL A 103 9.82 -12.88 2.82
N ARG A 104 9.69 -14.17 3.13
CA ARG A 104 8.78 -15.04 2.41
C ARG A 104 8.03 -15.98 3.32
N GLU A 105 6.83 -16.37 2.87
CA GLU A 105 6.02 -17.39 3.54
C GLU A 105 5.74 -17.05 5.01
N CYS A 106 5.73 -15.76 5.34
CA CYS A 106 5.42 -15.31 6.68
C CYS A 106 3.90 -15.33 6.85
N LEU A 107 3.43 -16.12 7.80
CA LEU A 107 2.03 -16.15 8.18
C LEU A 107 1.90 -15.39 9.48
N SER A 108 1.20 -14.26 9.45
CA SER A 108 0.92 -13.50 10.65
C SER A 108 -0.57 -13.42 10.95
N ALA A 109 -0.94 -13.84 12.17
CA ALA A 109 -2.31 -13.90 12.66
C ALA A 109 -2.47 -12.92 13.82
N GLY A 110 -3.03 -11.73 13.56
CA GLY A 110 -3.20 -10.68 14.56
C GLY A 110 -3.53 -9.34 13.91
N ASN A 111 -4.03 -8.36 14.66
CA ASN A 111 -4.49 -7.09 14.09
C ASN A 111 -3.37 -6.25 13.44
N ALA A 112 -2.11 -6.46 13.83
CA ALA A 112 -0.92 -5.81 13.25
C ALA A 112 -0.04 -6.80 12.46
N ALA A 113 -0.64 -7.90 12.01
CA ALA A 113 0.06 -8.98 11.33
C ALA A 113 0.55 -8.55 9.95
N SER A 114 1.87 -8.62 9.77
CA SER A 114 2.57 -8.35 8.51
C SER A 114 3.88 -9.10 8.45
N ALA A 115 4.59 -9.04 7.33
CA ALA A 115 5.96 -9.55 7.21
C ALA A 115 6.97 -8.52 7.75
N ILE A 116 6.72 -7.24 7.41
CA ILE A 116 7.46 -6.08 7.89
C ILE A 116 6.47 -5.07 8.46
N HIS A 117 6.65 -4.67 9.73
CA HIS A 117 5.86 -3.63 10.37
C HIS A 117 6.74 -2.44 10.75
N VAL A 118 6.41 -1.26 10.22
CA VAL A 118 7.07 0.01 10.53
C VAL A 118 6.08 0.94 11.24
N SER A 119 6.44 1.45 12.43
CA SER A 119 5.54 2.35 13.17
C SER A 119 6.27 3.39 14.04
N GLN A 120 5.49 4.29 14.66
CA GLN A 120 5.96 5.25 15.67
C GLN A 120 7.08 6.19 15.17
N ASN A 121 6.79 6.93 14.10
CA ASN A 121 7.69 7.92 13.49
C ASN A 121 9.04 7.34 13.04
N SER A 122 9.05 6.09 12.58
CA SER A 122 10.26 5.45 12.05
C SER A 122 10.46 5.77 10.57
N GLU A 123 11.69 5.68 10.10
CA GLU A 123 12.07 5.87 8.70
C GLU A 123 12.77 4.61 8.18
N VAL A 124 12.26 4.04 7.09
CA VAL A 124 12.81 2.80 6.53
C VAL A 124 13.08 2.95 5.05
N GLU A 125 14.26 2.52 4.62
CA GLU A 125 14.57 2.30 3.22
C GLU A 125 14.69 0.81 2.93
N LEU A 126 13.95 0.31 1.95
CA LEU A 126 13.95 -1.07 1.49
C LEU A 126 14.39 -1.12 0.03
N HIS A 127 15.54 -1.74 -0.23
CA HIS A 127 16.17 -1.77 -1.54
C HIS A 127 16.33 -3.18 -2.09
N ASN A 128 16.06 -3.40 -3.37
CA ASN A 128 16.41 -4.61 -4.12
C ASN A 128 16.03 -5.92 -3.41
N SER A 129 14.86 -5.93 -2.78
CA SER A 129 14.44 -7.02 -1.91
C SER A 129 13.30 -7.83 -2.52
N ASP A 130 13.03 -9.00 -1.95
CA ASP A 130 11.96 -9.88 -2.34
C ASP A 130 11.06 -10.18 -1.14
N ILE A 131 9.83 -9.70 -1.19
CA ILE A 131 8.82 -9.83 -0.14
C ILE A 131 7.64 -10.59 -0.72
N SER A 132 7.67 -11.92 -0.71
CA SER A 132 6.69 -12.73 -1.45
C SER A 132 5.98 -13.81 -0.63
N SER A 133 4.76 -14.15 -1.03
CA SER A 133 4.00 -15.25 -0.43
C SER A 133 3.76 -15.07 1.07
N ASN A 134 3.67 -13.83 1.53
CA ASN A 134 3.37 -13.52 2.92
C ASN A 134 1.87 -13.33 3.11
N THR A 135 1.34 -13.86 4.21
CA THR A 135 -0.07 -13.74 4.57
C THR A 135 -0.18 -12.99 5.89
N GLY A 136 -0.77 -11.81 5.86
CA GLY A 136 -1.02 -10.97 7.04
C GLY A 136 -2.50 -10.61 7.19
N ALA A 137 -2.90 -10.17 8.37
CA ALA A 137 -4.25 -9.62 8.56
C ALA A 137 -4.43 -8.29 7.83
N LEU A 138 -3.35 -7.51 7.72
CA LEU A 138 -3.30 -6.28 6.95
C LEU A 138 -2.59 -6.55 5.62
N ALA A 139 -1.26 -6.45 5.61
CA ALA A 139 -0.41 -6.49 4.41
C ALA A 139 0.88 -7.27 4.66
N ALA A 140 1.65 -7.55 3.61
CA ALA A 140 3.05 -7.98 3.78
C ALA A 140 3.91 -6.88 4.41
N ILE A 141 3.70 -5.61 4.05
CA ILE A 141 4.37 -4.46 4.64
C ILE A 141 3.31 -3.52 5.23
N VAL A 142 3.39 -3.25 6.53
CA VAL A 142 2.51 -2.28 7.22
C VAL A 142 3.34 -1.08 7.66
N VAL A 143 2.87 0.13 7.32
CA VAL A 143 3.53 1.40 7.68
C VAL A 143 2.52 2.31 8.39
N GLU A 144 2.71 2.54 9.69
CA GLU A 144 1.79 3.31 10.54
C GLU A 144 2.47 4.56 11.14
N GLY A 145 1.98 5.76 10.80
CA GLY A 145 2.53 7.00 11.35
C GLY A 145 4.03 7.16 11.10
N SER A 146 4.53 6.71 9.95
CA SER A 146 5.96 6.53 9.66
C SER A 146 6.28 6.83 8.19
N LYS A 147 7.57 6.78 7.83
CA LYS A 147 8.05 6.94 6.45
C LYS A 147 8.69 5.65 5.94
N MET A 148 8.36 5.24 4.71
CA MET A 148 9.04 4.12 4.07
C MET A 148 9.28 4.36 2.58
N ASN A 149 10.51 4.11 2.14
CA ASN A 149 10.92 4.13 0.74
C ASN A 149 11.18 2.69 0.28
N VAL A 150 10.51 2.25 -0.78
CA VAL A 150 10.62 0.91 -1.37
C VAL A 150 11.17 1.04 -2.78
N ILE A 151 12.36 0.51 -3.02
CA ILE A 151 13.14 0.77 -4.24
C ILE A 151 13.58 -0.57 -4.84
N GLY A 152 13.36 -0.78 -6.14
CA GLY A 152 13.84 -1.97 -6.85
C GLY A 152 13.32 -3.29 -6.27
N THR A 153 12.20 -3.26 -5.54
CA THR A 153 11.76 -4.37 -4.70
C THR A 153 10.61 -5.12 -5.35
N LYS A 154 10.62 -6.43 -5.20
CA LYS A 154 9.60 -7.35 -5.69
C LYS A 154 8.68 -7.75 -4.54
N MET A 155 7.38 -7.54 -4.71
CA MET A 155 6.34 -7.92 -3.74
C MET A 155 5.30 -8.78 -4.45
N ASN A 156 5.36 -10.10 -4.34
CA ASN A 156 4.45 -10.98 -5.10
C ASN A 156 3.65 -11.94 -4.25
N PHE A 157 2.43 -12.24 -4.71
CA PHE A 157 1.59 -13.29 -4.15
C PHE A 157 1.40 -13.14 -2.64
N ASN A 158 1.43 -11.90 -2.16
CA ASN A 158 1.10 -11.61 -0.78
C ASN A 158 -0.42 -11.63 -0.62
N ALA A 159 -0.87 -11.95 0.59
CA ALA A 159 -2.28 -12.00 0.94
C ALA A 159 -2.54 -11.14 2.17
N GLY A 160 -3.44 -10.17 2.02
CA GLY A 160 -3.94 -9.34 3.12
C GLY A 160 -5.37 -9.69 3.43
N GLN A 161 -5.74 -9.97 4.68
CA GLN A 161 -7.16 -10.25 4.97
C GLN A 161 -8.06 -9.02 4.80
N ARG A 162 -7.50 -7.81 4.99
CA ARG A 162 -8.28 -6.56 5.00
C ARG A 162 -7.77 -5.53 3.99
N ASN A 163 -6.50 -5.14 4.10
CA ASN A 163 -6.00 -3.92 3.45
C ASN A 163 -4.69 -4.23 2.73
N GLY A 164 -4.55 -3.93 1.44
CA GLY A 164 -3.25 -3.85 0.78
C GLY A 164 -2.46 -5.14 0.88
N SER A 165 -2.55 -6.10 -0.04
CA SER A 165 -1.80 -7.35 0.19
C SER A 165 -0.28 -7.16 0.28
N CYS A 166 0.28 -6.22 -0.47
CA CYS A 166 1.70 -5.91 -0.47
C CYS A 166 2.03 -4.81 0.54
N VAL A 167 1.32 -3.68 0.47
CA VAL A 167 1.57 -2.51 1.31
C VAL A 167 0.26 -1.96 1.87
N ALA A 168 0.21 -1.81 3.20
CA ALA A 168 -0.82 -1.03 3.89
C ALA A 168 -0.15 0.17 4.59
N ALA A 169 -0.52 1.38 4.17
CA ALA A 169 0.00 2.63 4.70
C ALA A 169 -1.10 3.40 5.45
N GLN A 170 -0.91 3.65 6.75
CA GLN A 170 -1.86 4.40 7.56
C GLN A 170 -1.16 5.60 8.21
N LYS A 171 -1.63 6.80 7.90
CA LYS A 171 -1.07 8.07 8.40
C LYS A 171 0.42 8.22 8.12
N SER A 172 0.87 7.69 6.97
CA SER A 172 2.28 7.49 6.64
C SER A 172 2.66 8.16 5.32
N VAL A 173 3.97 8.32 5.11
CA VAL A 173 4.54 8.71 3.81
C VAL A 173 5.23 7.49 3.21
N VAL A 174 4.67 6.96 2.13
CA VAL A 174 5.23 5.78 1.46
C VAL A 174 5.59 6.12 0.02
N GLN A 175 6.83 5.83 -0.36
CA GLN A 175 7.33 5.98 -1.72
C GLN A 175 7.70 4.62 -2.27
N ILE A 176 7.19 4.27 -3.45
CA ILE A 176 7.46 3.03 -4.16
C ILE A 176 8.07 3.42 -5.50
N TYR A 177 9.30 2.97 -5.76
CA TYR A 177 10.06 3.33 -6.95
C TYR A 177 10.65 2.10 -7.63
N SER A 178 10.52 2.02 -8.95
CA SER A 178 11.12 0.95 -9.77
C SER A 178 10.84 -0.45 -9.22
N SER A 179 9.64 -0.67 -8.68
CA SER A 179 9.27 -1.87 -7.94
C SER A 179 8.11 -2.59 -8.62
N THR A 180 7.97 -3.89 -8.35
CA THR A 180 6.89 -4.72 -8.88
C THR A 180 6.05 -5.25 -7.73
N LEU A 181 4.76 -4.93 -7.73
CA LEU A 181 3.74 -5.45 -6.84
C LEU A 181 2.81 -6.33 -7.68
N SER A 182 2.74 -7.63 -7.40
CA SER A 182 1.96 -8.51 -8.27
C SER A 182 1.28 -9.70 -7.61
N GLY A 183 0.19 -10.18 -8.20
CA GLY A 183 -0.52 -11.39 -7.72
C GLY A 183 -1.08 -11.24 -6.31
N GLY A 184 -1.21 -10.01 -5.83
CA GLY A 184 -1.59 -9.71 -4.47
C GLY A 184 -3.10 -9.79 -4.27
N SER A 185 -3.56 -10.36 -3.16
CA SER A 185 -4.99 -10.49 -2.86
C SER A 185 -5.36 -9.88 -1.51
N ALA A 186 -6.32 -8.95 -1.49
CA ALA A 186 -6.85 -8.39 -0.25
C ALA A 186 -8.35 -8.09 -0.30
N ALA A 187 -8.96 -7.67 0.81
CA ALA A 187 -10.34 -7.17 0.75
C ALA A 187 -10.42 -5.77 0.11
N GLN A 188 -9.44 -4.93 0.38
CA GLN A 188 -9.35 -3.54 -0.09
C GLN A 188 -7.94 -3.26 -0.60
N GLY A 189 -7.80 -2.56 -1.74
CA GLY A 189 -6.51 -2.18 -2.30
C GLY A 189 -5.67 -3.40 -2.65
N GLY A 190 -6.05 -4.18 -3.66
CA GLY A 190 -5.58 -5.56 -3.82
C GLY A 190 -4.07 -5.75 -3.65
N CYS A 191 -3.24 -4.81 -4.10
CA CYS A 191 -1.82 -4.73 -3.72
C CYS A 191 -1.50 -3.60 -2.73
N VAL A 192 -2.05 -2.41 -2.91
CA VAL A 192 -1.75 -1.24 -2.06
C VAL A 192 -3.02 -0.66 -1.47
N TRP A 193 -3.00 -0.42 -0.18
CA TRP A 193 -4.01 0.39 0.51
C TRP A 193 -3.32 1.51 1.28
N ALA A 194 -3.77 2.75 1.10
CA ALA A 194 -3.22 3.90 1.80
C ALA A 194 -4.34 4.79 2.37
N THR A 195 -4.16 5.26 3.60
CA THR A 195 -5.09 6.20 4.24
C THR A 195 -4.42 7.26 5.10
N GLY A 196 -4.93 8.48 5.07
CA GLY A 196 -4.54 9.60 5.93
C GLY A 196 -3.08 10.06 5.76
N GLY A 197 -2.49 9.85 4.57
CA GLY A 197 -1.07 10.06 4.30
C GLY A 197 -0.74 10.28 2.82
N LEU A 198 0.55 10.16 2.48
CA LEU A 198 1.06 10.36 1.12
C LEU A 198 1.54 9.03 0.54
N LEU A 199 1.07 8.69 -0.66
CA LEU A 199 1.54 7.55 -1.43
C LEU A 199 2.12 8.05 -2.77
N TYR A 200 3.38 7.73 -3.02
CA TYR A 200 4.04 7.95 -4.31
C TYR A 200 4.39 6.61 -4.94
N VAL A 201 3.98 6.38 -6.18
CA VAL A 201 4.31 5.16 -6.94
C VAL A 201 4.87 5.54 -8.30
N TRP A 202 6.17 5.32 -8.49
CA TRP A 202 6.92 5.82 -9.63
C TRP A 202 7.67 4.71 -10.37
N LYS A 203 7.60 4.72 -11.70
CA LYS A 203 8.30 3.75 -12.57
C LYS A 203 8.07 2.31 -12.14
N SER A 204 6.87 2.01 -11.63
CA SER A 204 6.57 0.75 -10.95
C SER A 204 5.44 0.02 -11.64
N GLN A 205 5.21 -1.23 -11.23
CA GLN A 205 4.19 -2.10 -11.78
C GLN A 205 3.28 -2.58 -10.64
N VAL A 206 1.97 -2.42 -10.79
CA VAL A 206 0.94 -3.01 -9.93
C VAL A 206 0.08 -3.92 -10.80
N VAL A 207 0.32 -5.23 -10.74
CA VAL A 207 -0.12 -6.16 -11.79
C VAL A 207 -0.82 -7.37 -11.23
N ASN A 208 -1.96 -7.75 -11.81
CA ASN A 208 -2.70 -8.95 -11.43
C ASN A 208 -3.03 -8.97 -9.92
N CYS A 209 -3.39 -7.82 -9.38
CA CYS A 209 -3.82 -7.70 -7.99
C CYS A 209 -5.34 -7.79 -7.90
N THR A 210 -5.85 -8.42 -6.85
CA THR A 210 -7.28 -8.65 -6.68
C THR A 210 -7.75 -8.11 -5.33
N ALA A 211 -8.76 -7.25 -5.35
CA ALA A 211 -9.53 -6.88 -4.18
C ALA A 211 -10.87 -7.62 -4.18
N THR A 212 -11.21 -8.32 -3.09
CA THR A 212 -12.54 -8.96 -3.00
C THR A 212 -13.67 -7.94 -2.84
N ARG A 213 -13.35 -6.71 -2.42
CA ARG A 213 -14.33 -5.62 -2.30
C ARG A 213 -13.96 -4.40 -3.11
N LEU A 214 -12.87 -3.68 -2.83
CA LEU A 214 -12.65 -2.31 -3.34
C LEU A 214 -11.22 -2.07 -3.81
N GLY A 215 -11.02 -1.37 -4.94
CA GLY A 215 -9.71 -0.91 -5.41
C GLY A 215 -8.76 -2.06 -5.77
N GLY A 216 -8.88 -2.61 -6.98
CA GLY A 216 -8.27 -3.89 -7.33
C GLY A 216 -6.75 -3.90 -7.30
N GLY A 217 -6.10 -2.83 -7.73
CA GLY A 217 -4.66 -2.62 -7.57
C GLY A 217 -4.34 -1.78 -6.35
N ILE A 218 -4.80 -0.53 -6.37
CA ILE A 218 -4.49 0.51 -5.39
C ILE A 218 -5.80 1.09 -4.85
N MET A 219 -5.87 1.25 -3.53
CA MET A 219 -6.94 2.01 -2.88
C MET A 219 -6.34 3.16 -2.07
N LEU A 220 -6.80 4.37 -2.36
CA LEU A 220 -6.57 5.58 -1.60
C LEU A 220 -7.87 5.90 -0.85
N ASP A 221 -7.79 5.86 0.47
CA ASP A 221 -8.92 5.93 1.37
C ASP A 221 -8.73 7.09 2.35
N ASN A 222 -9.77 7.87 2.62
CA ASN A 222 -9.75 8.86 3.68
C ASN A 222 -10.90 8.74 4.70
N LEU A 223 -11.65 7.62 4.65
CA LEU A 223 -12.85 7.35 5.44
C LEU A 223 -12.65 7.36 6.96
N ARG A 224 -11.40 7.23 7.43
CA ARG A 224 -11.12 7.00 8.86
C ARG A 224 -10.47 8.17 9.58
N ASP A 225 -10.07 9.23 8.86
CA ASP A 225 -9.34 10.34 9.47
C ASP A 225 -9.70 11.66 8.78
N SER A 226 -10.89 12.16 9.10
CA SER A 226 -11.52 13.37 8.55
C SER A 226 -10.72 14.68 8.71
N ALA A 227 -9.51 14.63 9.25
CA ALA A 227 -8.60 15.76 9.44
C ALA A 227 -7.36 15.73 8.51
N ARG A 228 -7.22 14.72 7.64
CA ARG A 228 -6.05 14.57 6.76
C ARG A 228 -6.49 14.37 5.32
N ILE A 229 -5.66 14.83 4.40
CA ILE A 229 -5.81 14.63 2.95
C ILE A 229 -4.99 13.40 2.60
N THR A 230 -5.59 12.43 1.93
CA THR A 230 -4.83 11.34 1.29
C THR A 230 -4.39 11.82 -0.08
N MET A 231 -3.08 11.89 -0.33
CA MET A 231 -2.56 12.22 -1.66
C MET A 231 -1.90 11.01 -2.29
N GLY A 232 -2.30 10.71 -3.52
CA GLY A 232 -1.64 9.74 -4.39
C GLY A 232 -0.96 10.44 -5.55
N ALA A 233 0.27 10.03 -5.87
CA ALA A 233 0.93 10.43 -7.10
C ALA A 233 1.52 9.21 -7.81
N LEU A 234 1.04 8.95 -9.02
CA LEU A 234 1.54 7.90 -9.89
C LEU A 234 2.28 8.53 -11.07
N TYR A 235 3.47 8.03 -11.37
CA TYR A 235 4.25 8.51 -12.51
C TYR A 235 4.93 7.35 -13.22
N GLN A 236 4.72 7.20 -14.53
CA GLN A 236 5.31 6.10 -15.30
C GLN A 236 5.01 4.72 -14.69
N THR A 237 3.81 4.58 -14.15
CA THR A 237 3.37 3.36 -13.45
C THR A 237 2.37 2.61 -14.30
N ASP A 238 2.55 1.29 -14.37
CA ASP A 238 1.63 0.36 -15.02
C ASP A 238 0.70 -0.27 -13.99
N VAL A 239 -0.61 -0.11 -14.19
CA VAL A 239 -1.66 -0.76 -13.39
C VAL A 239 -2.46 -1.64 -14.33
N SER A 240 -2.25 -2.96 -14.24
CA SER A 240 -2.77 -3.88 -15.26
C SER A 240 -3.28 -5.20 -14.70
N GLY A 241 -4.35 -5.72 -15.29
CA GLY A 241 -4.92 -7.01 -14.89
C GLY A 241 -5.47 -7.01 -13.47
N CYS A 242 -5.72 -5.83 -12.90
CA CYS A 242 -6.25 -5.73 -11.55
C CYS A 242 -7.77 -5.88 -11.54
N SER A 243 -8.30 -6.44 -10.45
CA SER A 243 -9.74 -6.64 -10.31
C SER A 243 -10.28 -6.33 -8.94
N ALA A 244 -11.49 -5.78 -8.90
CA ALA A 244 -12.24 -5.54 -7.67
C ALA A 244 -13.67 -6.08 -7.76
N GLY A 245 -14.23 -6.48 -6.62
CA GLY A 245 -15.64 -6.82 -6.54
C GLY A 245 -16.53 -5.61 -6.82
N ILE A 246 -16.18 -4.45 -6.27
CA ILE A 246 -16.98 -3.23 -6.26
C ILE A 246 -16.06 -2.01 -6.35
N GLY A 247 -16.05 -1.32 -7.47
CA GLY A 247 -15.36 -0.03 -7.64
C GLY A 247 -13.84 -0.07 -7.84
N GLY A 248 -13.37 0.59 -8.91
CA GLY A 248 -11.95 0.85 -9.16
C GLY A 248 -11.16 -0.41 -9.45
N GLY A 249 -11.35 -1.03 -10.62
CA GLY A 249 -10.67 -2.28 -10.96
C GLY A 249 -9.16 -2.16 -10.91
N GLY A 250 -8.60 -1.02 -11.33
CA GLY A 250 -7.21 -0.64 -11.10
C GLY A 250 -7.02 0.17 -9.82
N ILE A 251 -7.63 1.36 -9.76
CA ILE A 251 -7.47 2.33 -8.68
C ILE A 251 -8.82 2.78 -8.15
N LEU A 252 -8.93 2.84 -6.84
CA LEU A 252 -10.02 3.51 -6.14
C LEU A 252 -9.50 4.70 -5.32
N ALA A 253 -10.04 5.88 -5.55
CA ALA A 253 -9.73 7.10 -4.79
C ALA A 253 -11.00 7.65 -4.13
N VAL A 254 -11.14 7.47 -2.82
CA VAL A 254 -12.40 7.70 -2.10
C VAL A 254 -12.19 8.41 -0.78
N ASP A 255 -12.93 9.50 -0.57
CA ASP A 255 -13.09 10.12 0.75
C ASP A 255 -14.32 9.59 1.51
N VAL A 256 -15.47 9.44 0.83
CA VAL A 256 -16.72 8.90 1.40
C VAL A 256 -17.24 7.74 0.55
N LEU A 257 -17.30 6.55 1.15
CA LEU A 257 -17.79 5.33 0.55
C LEU A 257 -19.22 5.08 1.04
N ASP A 258 -20.16 5.82 0.48
CA ASP A 258 -21.53 5.33 0.39
C ASP A 258 -21.86 5.10 -1.08
N ILE A 259 -21.39 3.99 -1.64
CA ILE A 259 -21.71 3.57 -3.00
C ILE A 259 -23.10 2.89 -3.09
N SER A 260 -23.84 2.82 -1.97
CA SER A 260 -25.14 2.15 -1.87
C SER A 260 -26.35 3.09 -1.88
N THR A 261 -26.17 4.40 -1.70
CA THR A 261 -27.28 5.36 -1.75
C THR A 261 -26.90 6.64 -2.51
N PRO A 262 -27.86 7.27 -3.24
CA PRO A 262 -27.68 8.62 -3.75
C PRO A 262 -27.66 9.58 -2.56
N VAL A 263 -26.48 10.07 -2.18
CA VAL A 263 -26.35 11.13 -1.17
C VAL A 263 -26.73 12.45 -1.82
N SER A 264 -27.98 12.86 -1.62
CA SER A 264 -28.47 14.20 -1.97
C SER A 264 -27.98 15.20 -0.93
N GLY A 265 -27.12 16.15 -1.33
CA GLY A 265 -27.01 17.46 -0.68
C GLY A 265 -25.92 17.67 0.38
N VAL A 266 -24.82 16.91 0.34
CA VAL A 266 -23.64 17.20 1.18
C VAL A 266 -22.56 17.88 0.33
N VAL A 267 -22.06 19.04 0.77
CA VAL A 267 -20.81 19.60 0.26
C VAL A 267 -19.69 18.65 0.69
N VAL A 268 -19.32 17.72 -0.18
CA VAL A 268 -18.20 16.82 0.10
C VAL A 268 -16.92 17.59 -0.20
N GLU A 269 -16.18 17.91 0.84
CA GLU A 269 -14.85 18.50 0.72
C GLU A 269 -13.95 17.48 0.01
N GLN A 270 -13.35 17.83 -1.13
CA GLN A 270 -12.46 16.94 -1.87
C GLN A 270 -11.19 16.67 -1.05
N ARG A 271 -11.11 15.50 -0.40
CA ARG A 271 -10.01 15.16 0.53
C ARG A 271 -9.07 14.08 0.01
N VAL A 272 -9.32 13.56 -1.19
CA VAL A 272 -8.37 12.74 -1.92
C VAL A 272 -7.90 13.49 -3.15
N ASN A 273 -6.59 13.70 -3.26
CA ASN A 273 -5.97 14.27 -4.46
C ASN A 273 -5.13 13.19 -5.14
N LEU A 274 -5.42 12.91 -6.40
CA LEU A 274 -4.73 11.89 -7.19
C LEU A 274 -4.16 12.50 -8.46
N VAL A 275 -2.83 12.52 -8.54
CA VAL A 275 -2.10 12.96 -9.74
C VAL A 275 -1.55 11.73 -10.44
N MET A 276 -1.85 11.54 -11.72
CA MET A 276 -1.33 10.45 -12.53
C MET A 276 -0.77 11.01 -13.83
N SER A 277 0.51 10.74 -14.10
CA SER A 277 1.17 11.22 -15.31
C SER A 277 1.99 10.11 -15.98
N SER A 278 1.91 10.02 -17.31
CA SER A 278 2.60 8.98 -18.08
C SER A 278 2.25 7.54 -17.64
N CYS A 279 1.00 7.31 -17.22
CA CYS A 279 0.55 6.02 -16.68
C CYS A 279 -0.12 5.14 -17.74
N ARG A 280 -0.17 3.83 -17.47
CA ARG A 280 -0.92 2.87 -18.29
C ARG A 280 -1.90 2.09 -17.42
N PHE A 281 -3.14 2.00 -17.87
CA PHE A 281 -4.24 1.27 -17.24
C PHE A 281 -4.79 0.25 -18.23
N ILE A 282 -4.47 -1.02 -18.02
CA ILE A 282 -4.70 -2.05 -19.04
C ILE A 282 -5.44 -3.24 -18.45
N ASN A 283 -6.53 -3.69 -19.10
CA ASN A 283 -7.23 -4.92 -18.71
C ASN A 283 -7.65 -4.95 -17.23
N ASN A 284 -8.08 -3.81 -16.69
CA ASN A 284 -8.62 -3.75 -15.34
C ASN A 284 -10.11 -4.02 -15.36
N THR A 285 -10.61 -4.81 -14.41
CA THR A 285 -11.99 -5.30 -14.44
C THR A 285 -12.68 -5.11 -13.09
N VAL A 286 -13.90 -4.61 -13.11
CA VAL A 286 -14.71 -4.46 -11.90
C VAL A 286 -16.16 -4.82 -12.15
N GLY A 287 -16.82 -5.41 -11.15
CA GLY A 287 -18.26 -5.70 -11.25
C GLY A 287 -19.17 -4.46 -11.14
N GLY A 288 -18.62 -3.31 -10.72
CA GLY A 288 -19.34 -2.07 -10.46
C GLY A 288 -18.93 -0.94 -11.41
N PHE A 289 -18.39 0.14 -10.84
CA PHE A 289 -18.00 1.36 -11.55
C PHE A 289 -16.49 1.56 -11.65
N GLY A 290 -16.00 2.21 -12.70
CA GLY A 290 -14.59 2.60 -12.84
C GLY A 290 -13.68 1.41 -13.08
N GLY A 291 -13.71 0.82 -14.28
CA GLY A 291 -12.93 -0.37 -14.62
C GLY A 291 -11.44 -0.15 -14.42
N ALA A 292 -10.89 0.98 -14.85
CA ALA A 292 -9.57 1.42 -14.39
C ALA A 292 -9.63 2.26 -13.11
N VAL A 293 -10.33 3.39 -13.13
CA VAL A 293 -10.32 4.38 -12.03
C VAL A 293 -11.74 4.68 -11.57
N LEU A 294 -11.98 4.54 -10.27
CA LEU A 294 -13.16 5.08 -9.60
C LEU A 294 -12.72 6.19 -8.64
N ALA A 295 -13.34 7.37 -8.76
CA ALA A 295 -13.17 8.45 -7.80
C ALA A 295 -14.49 8.93 -7.21
N THR A 296 -14.53 9.07 -5.89
CA THR A 296 -15.63 9.73 -5.18
C THR A 296 -15.09 10.82 -4.25
N ALA A 297 -15.64 12.03 -4.37
CA ALA A 297 -15.20 13.18 -3.57
C ALA A 297 -13.68 13.41 -3.62
N ALA A 298 -13.12 13.35 -4.83
CA ALA A 298 -11.70 13.43 -5.10
C ALA A 298 -11.41 14.49 -6.17
N SER A 299 -10.17 14.97 -6.20
CA SER A 299 -9.64 15.73 -7.33
C SER A 299 -8.60 14.89 -8.05
N ILE A 300 -8.82 14.65 -9.33
CA ILE A 300 -7.93 13.87 -10.19
C ILE A 300 -7.31 14.77 -11.24
N PHE A 301 -5.99 14.64 -11.42
CA PHE A 301 -5.27 15.16 -12.55
C PHE A 301 -4.66 14.00 -13.34
N LEU A 302 -5.04 13.87 -14.62
CA LEU A 302 -4.50 12.91 -15.58
C LEU A 302 -3.69 13.63 -16.64
N ASP A 303 -2.49 13.12 -16.91
CA ASP A 303 -1.59 13.69 -17.89
C ASP A 303 -0.86 12.59 -18.67
N ASP A 304 -0.82 12.68 -19.99
CA ASP A 304 -0.10 11.77 -20.88
C ASP A 304 -0.32 10.27 -20.56
N SER A 305 -1.56 9.88 -20.22
CA SER A 305 -1.87 8.54 -19.71
C SER A 305 -2.75 7.75 -20.68
N VAL A 306 -2.59 6.43 -20.69
CA VAL A 306 -3.26 5.53 -21.63
C VAL A 306 -4.14 4.54 -20.88
N PHE A 307 -5.39 4.42 -21.32
CA PHE A 307 -6.37 3.44 -20.87
C PHE A 307 -6.72 2.50 -22.01
N THR A 308 -6.73 1.18 -21.77
CA THR A 308 -6.96 0.19 -22.81
C THR A 308 -7.62 -1.07 -22.24
N ASP A 309 -8.72 -1.49 -22.86
CA ASP A 309 -9.44 -2.74 -22.55
C ASP A 309 -9.85 -2.82 -21.07
N ASN A 310 -10.27 -1.70 -20.47
CA ASN A 310 -10.80 -1.73 -19.11
C ASN A 310 -12.30 -2.00 -19.13
N TYR A 311 -12.83 -2.62 -18.08
CA TYR A 311 -14.22 -3.05 -18.05
C TYR A 311 -14.88 -2.79 -16.71
N ALA A 312 -16.02 -2.12 -16.75
CA ALA A 312 -16.92 -1.94 -15.63
C ALA A 312 -18.26 -2.65 -15.89
N GLY A 313 -18.74 -3.42 -14.92
CA GLY A 313 -20.03 -4.10 -15.02
C GLY A 313 -21.25 -3.17 -15.07
N VAL A 314 -21.08 -1.90 -14.66
CA VAL A 314 -22.16 -0.91 -14.62
C VAL A 314 -21.86 0.33 -15.47
N ALA A 315 -20.76 1.05 -15.19
CA ALA A 315 -20.48 2.33 -15.81
C ALA A 315 -19.02 2.79 -15.60
N GLY A 316 -18.52 3.62 -16.54
CA GLY A 316 -17.15 4.13 -16.57
C GLY A 316 -16.11 3.02 -16.71
N ASP A 317 -16.04 2.41 -17.89
CA ASP A 317 -15.07 1.35 -18.20
C ASP A 317 -13.63 1.79 -17.89
N ASP A 318 -13.27 2.99 -18.34
CA ASP A 318 -11.98 3.57 -18.01
C ASP A 318 -12.06 4.36 -16.69
N VAL A 319 -12.89 5.40 -16.65
CA VAL A 319 -12.98 6.29 -15.49
C VAL A 319 -14.43 6.53 -15.09
N TRP A 320 -14.72 6.45 -13.79
CA TRP A 320 -15.99 6.90 -13.22
C TRP A 320 -15.78 7.88 -12.08
N LEU A 321 -16.55 8.98 -12.10
CA LEU A 321 -16.49 10.06 -11.13
C LEU A 321 -17.82 10.20 -10.38
N ARG A 322 -17.78 10.51 -9.08
CA ARG A 322 -18.93 11.01 -8.32
C ARG A 322 -18.51 12.09 -7.36
N GLU A 323 -19.14 13.25 -7.44
CA GLU A 323 -18.78 14.43 -6.63
C GLU A 323 -17.27 14.74 -6.71
N ALA A 324 -16.66 14.45 -7.85
CA ALA A 324 -15.21 14.51 -8.06
C ALA A 324 -14.88 15.46 -9.22
N SER A 325 -13.68 16.03 -9.19
CA SER A 325 -13.14 16.80 -10.32
C SER A 325 -12.11 15.96 -11.07
N LEU A 326 -12.11 16.09 -12.39
CA LEU A 326 -11.14 15.45 -13.28
C LEU A 326 -10.63 16.46 -14.30
N ILE A 327 -9.32 16.67 -14.28
CA ILE A 327 -8.60 17.48 -15.27
C ILE A 327 -7.72 16.54 -16.08
N MET A 328 -7.80 16.61 -17.41
CA MET A 328 -7.08 15.72 -18.32
C MET A 328 -6.32 16.46 -19.41
N SER A 329 -5.09 16.02 -19.68
CA SER A 329 -4.23 16.49 -20.78
C SER A 329 -3.51 15.29 -21.42
N GLY A 330 -3.51 15.16 -22.75
CA GLY A 330 -2.79 14.09 -23.46
C GLY A 330 -3.24 12.66 -23.10
N VAL A 331 -4.51 12.48 -22.72
CA VAL A 331 -5.04 11.18 -22.31
C VAL A 331 -5.61 10.43 -23.51
N THR A 332 -5.27 9.15 -23.64
CA THR A 332 -5.88 8.24 -24.62
C THR A 332 -6.78 7.23 -23.92
N SER A 333 -8.05 7.19 -24.29
CA SER A 333 -9.03 6.19 -23.83
C SER A 333 -9.52 5.35 -24.99
N GLY A 334 -9.61 4.04 -24.78
CA GLY A 334 -10.31 3.13 -25.71
C GLY A 334 -11.78 2.95 -25.38
N ASP A 335 -12.16 3.22 -24.12
CA ASP A 335 -13.48 2.93 -23.57
C ASP A 335 -14.07 4.17 -22.84
N ALA A 336 -15.23 4.00 -22.21
CA ALA A 336 -16.00 5.12 -21.67
C ALA A 336 -15.38 5.76 -20.41
N MET A 337 -15.32 7.10 -20.41
CA MET A 337 -15.11 7.93 -19.21
C MET A 337 -16.41 8.66 -18.85
N GLN A 338 -16.89 8.49 -17.60
CA GLN A 338 -18.24 8.92 -17.20
C GLN A 338 -18.27 9.71 -15.89
N ALA A 339 -19.11 10.74 -15.84
CA ALA A 339 -19.48 11.46 -14.63
C ALA A 339 -20.83 10.94 -14.10
N GLY A 340 -20.84 10.36 -12.90
CA GLY A 340 -22.02 9.76 -12.29
C GLY A 340 -22.92 10.74 -11.52
N SER A 341 -22.54 12.02 -11.42
CA SER A 341 -23.37 13.05 -10.78
C SER A 341 -23.15 14.43 -11.41
N SER A 342 -24.19 15.27 -11.38
CA SER A 342 -24.16 16.67 -11.85
C SER A 342 -23.21 17.60 -11.07
N SER A 343 -22.64 17.10 -9.96
CA SER A 343 -21.63 17.77 -9.14
C SER A 343 -20.19 17.44 -9.54
N CYS A 344 -19.99 16.66 -10.61
CA CYS A 344 -18.66 16.41 -11.14
C CYS A 344 -18.23 17.53 -12.08
N GLU A 345 -16.95 17.88 -12.03
CA GLU A 345 -16.34 18.82 -12.99
C GLU A 345 -15.37 18.04 -13.86
N LEU A 346 -15.62 18.02 -15.17
CA LEU A 346 -14.79 17.34 -16.15
C LEU A 346 -14.21 18.36 -17.13
N ILE A 347 -12.90 18.49 -17.11
CA ILE A 347 -12.15 19.40 -17.99
C ILE A 347 -11.17 18.57 -18.80
N ALA A 348 -11.49 18.34 -20.08
CA ALA A 348 -10.61 17.73 -21.05
C ALA A 348 -10.03 18.81 -21.97
N PHE A 349 -8.72 18.78 -22.19
CA PHE A 349 -8.02 19.67 -23.13
C PHE A 349 -7.66 18.99 -24.46
N ASP A 350 -8.19 17.78 -24.71
CA ASP A 350 -7.86 16.95 -25.87
C ASP A 350 -9.11 16.38 -26.53
N ASP A 351 -9.10 16.28 -27.87
CA ASP A 351 -10.23 15.91 -28.73
C ASP A 351 -10.40 14.38 -28.87
N SER A 352 -9.50 13.56 -28.30
CA SER A 352 -9.47 12.10 -28.51
C SER A 352 -10.22 11.25 -27.48
N CYS A 353 -10.95 11.86 -26.54
CA CYS A 353 -11.70 11.12 -25.51
C CYS A 353 -13.21 11.25 -25.72
N ASP A 354 -13.92 10.12 -25.83
CA ASP A 354 -15.38 10.08 -25.80
C ASP A 354 -15.86 10.34 -24.36
N VAL A 355 -16.13 11.61 -24.07
CA VAL A 355 -16.65 12.07 -22.77
C VAL A 355 -18.17 12.08 -22.80
N PHE A 356 -18.79 11.28 -21.93
CA PHE A 356 -20.24 11.26 -21.76
C PHE A 356 -20.65 11.99 -20.47
N ASP A 357 -21.33 13.13 -20.62
CA ASP A 357 -22.07 13.80 -19.55
C ASP A 357 -23.55 13.37 -19.60
N GLU A 358 -23.79 12.07 -19.40
CA GLU A 358 -25.16 11.56 -19.26
C GLU A 358 -25.46 11.35 -17.77
N ALA A 359 -26.30 12.24 -17.23
CA ALA A 359 -26.96 12.01 -15.95
C ALA A 359 -27.76 10.71 -16.02
N ILE A 360 -27.33 9.67 -15.29
CA ILE A 360 -28.08 8.42 -15.18
C ILE A 360 -29.48 8.76 -14.62
N PRO A 361 -30.58 8.37 -15.28
CA PRO A 361 -31.92 8.66 -14.78
C PRO A 361 -32.13 8.02 -13.41
N GLU A 362 -32.52 8.81 -12.40
CA GLU A 362 -32.67 8.39 -11.00
C GLU A 362 -33.76 7.31 -10.74
N SER A 363 -34.35 6.71 -11.76
CA SER A 363 -35.33 5.64 -11.59
C SER A 363 -35.39 4.72 -12.80
N GLY A 364 -34.58 3.67 -12.80
CA GLY A 364 -34.74 2.52 -13.69
C GLY A 364 -34.43 1.26 -12.90
N GLU A 365 -35.45 0.45 -12.59
CA GLU A 365 -35.28 -0.87 -12.03
C GLU A 365 -34.33 -1.69 -12.93
N LEU A 366 -33.14 -2.02 -12.41
CA LEU A 366 -32.26 -3.04 -12.98
C LEU A 366 -32.86 -4.42 -12.67
N ARG A 367 -33.22 -5.17 -13.71
CA ARG A 367 -33.43 -6.62 -13.65
C ARG A 367 -32.16 -7.37 -13.99
#